data_AF-A0A9Q3HBF3-F1
#
_entry.id   AF-A0A9Q3HBF3-F1
#
_cell.length_a   1.000
_cell.length_b   1.000
_cell.length_c   1.000
_cell.angle_alpha   90.00
_cell.angle_beta   90.00
_cell.angle_gamma   90.00
#
_symmetry.space_group_name_H-M   'P 1'
#
loop_
_entity.id
_entity.type
_entity.pdbx_description
1 polymer ?
#
loop_
_entity_poly.entity_id
_entity_poly.type
_entity_poly.pdbx_seq_one_letter_code
_entity_poly.pdbx_strand_id
1 'polypeptide(L)'
;MDVIRKIGHNEIVKIITPVFITWHDGKFYLCGDFRALNNYTKADRYPIPKIPHALDKLEKDKYITKMEYMRELTRMELNQSPSN
;
A
#
# COMPACT_ATOMS: atom_id res chain seq x y z
N MET A 1 -4.74 -27.16 -1.57
CA MET A 1 -4.19 -25.89 -1.05
C MET A 1 -3.22 -26.30 0.03
N ASP A 2 -1.95 -26.40 -0.34
CA ASP A 2 -0.98 -27.10 0.49
C ASP A 2 -0.23 -26.10 1.36
N VAL A 3 -0.25 -26.37 2.67
CA VAL A 3 0.42 -25.55 3.68
C VAL A 3 1.93 -25.77 3.51
N ILE A 4 2.64 -24.72 3.07
CA ILE A 4 4.06 -24.78 2.71
C ILE A 4 4.95 -24.98 3.96
N ARG A 5 4.52 -24.53 5.16
CA ARG A 5 5.18 -24.85 6.45
C ARG A 5 4.31 -24.45 7.65
N LYS A 6 4.35 -25.25 8.73
CA LYS A 6 3.82 -24.88 10.04
C LYS A 6 4.92 -24.25 10.90
N ILE A 7 4.69 -23.04 11.39
CA ILE A 7 5.64 -22.31 12.25
C ILE A 7 5.48 -22.78 13.70
N GLY A 8 6.59 -22.91 14.43
CA GLY A 8 6.60 -23.36 15.83
C GLY A 8 6.19 -22.27 16.82
N HIS A 9 5.63 -22.67 17.97
CA HIS A 9 5.09 -21.77 19.00
C HIS A 9 6.08 -20.74 19.59
N ASN A 10 7.39 -20.90 19.37
CA ASN A 10 8.46 -20.03 19.89
C ASN A 10 9.40 -19.48 18.79
N GLU A 11 9.04 -19.59 17.51
CA GLU A 11 9.82 -18.96 16.43
C GLU A 11 9.53 -17.45 16.48
N ILE A 12 10.57 -16.61 16.68
CA ILE A 12 10.41 -15.15 16.62
C ILE A 12 10.14 -14.79 15.16
N VAL A 13 8.86 -14.75 14.82
CA VAL A 13 8.42 -14.31 13.52
C VAL A 13 8.26 -12.80 13.59
N LYS A 14 9.16 -12.10 12.92
CA LYS A 14 9.06 -10.65 12.69
C LYS A 14 7.82 -10.39 11.83
N ILE A 15 6.65 -10.26 12.48
CA ILE A 15 5.31 -10.00 11.92
C ILE A 15 5.13 -10.63 10.52
N ILE A 16 4.65 -11.87 10.45
CA ILE A 16 4.21 -12.42 9.15
C ILE A 16 2.93 -11.73 8.70
N THR A 17 3.02 -11.01 7.58
CA THR A 17 1.85 -10.57 6.84
C THR A 17 1.42 -11.73 5.92
N PRO A 18 0.22 -12.33 6.09
CA PRO A 18 -0.26 -13.31 5.14
C PRO A 18 -0.35 -12.68 3.75
N VAL A 19 -0.01 -13.45 2.71
CA VAL A 19 -0.05 -12.99 1.32
C VAL A 19 -1.16 -13.72 0.59
N PHE A 20 -2.01 -12.96 -0.09
CA PHE A 20 -3.04 -13.48 -0.97
C PHE A 20 -2.61 -13.30 -2.42
N ILE A 21 -3.00 -14.25 -3.27
CA ILE A 21 -2.84 -14.15 -4.71
C ILE A 21 -4.17 -13.68 -5.27
N THR A 22 -4.18 -12.50 -5.90
CA THR A 22 -5.35 -12.02 -6.64
C THR A 22 -5.12 -12.21 -8.14
N TRP A 23 -6.18 -12.53 -8.87
CA TRP A 23 -6.15 -12.74 -10.31
C TRP A 23 -6.93 -11.63 -11.00
N HIS A 24 -6.27 -10.91 -11.91
CA HIS A 24 -6.88 -9.83 -12.68
C HIS A 24 -6.13 -9.66 -14.01
N ASP A 25 -6.84 -9.39 -15.11
CA ASP A 25 -6.26 -9.18 -16.46
C ASP A 25 -5.21 -10.21 -16.88
N GLY A 26 -5.44 -11.49 -16.57
CA GLY A 26 -4.53 -12.59 -16.92
C GLY A 26 -3.21 -12.60 -16.13
N LYS A 27 -3.12 -11.83 -15.04
CA LYS A 27 -1.94 -11.73 -14.17
C LYS A 27 -2.29 -12.08 -12.73
N PHE A 28 -1.31 -12.65 -12.04
CA PHE A 28 -1.33 -12.85 -10.60
C PHE A 28 -0.69 -11.66 -9.90
N TYR A 29 -1.34 -11.11 -8.89
CA TYR A 29 -0.80 -10.07 -8.01
C TYR A 29 -0.65 -10.62 -6.59
N LEU A 30 0.52 -10.39 -5.99
CA LEU A 30 0.75 -10.67 -4.58
C LEU A 30 0.21 -9.49 -3.75
N CYS A 31 -0.76 -9.76 -2.91
CA CYS A 31 -1.37 -8.78 -2.01
C CYS A 31 -1.05 -9.15 -0.56
N GLY A 32 -0.18 -8.38 0.09
CA GLY A 32 0.11 -8.53 1.52
C GLY A 32 -1.06 -8.04 2.38
N ASP A 33 -1.43 -8.80 3.40
CA ASP A 33 -2.44 -8.42 4.38
C ASP A 33 -1.82 -7.57 5.49
N PHE A 34 -1.97 -6.26 5.36
CA PHE A 34 -1.46 -5.30 6.32
C PHE A 34 -2.50 -4.90 7.38
N ARG A 35 -3.66 -5.54 7.47
CA ARG A 35 -4.73 -5.12 8.42
C ARG A 35 -4.26 -5.14 9.87
N ALA A 36 -3.56 -6.19 10.28
CA ALA A 36 -3.00 -6.28 11.63
C ALA A 36 -1.90 -5.22 11.84
N LEU A 37 -1.02 -5.03 10.86
CA LEU A 37 0.05 -4.02 10.91
C LEU A 37 -0.51 -2.59 11.03
N ASN A 38 -1.57 -2.28 10.27
CA ASN A 38 -2.22 -0.97 10.24
C ASN A 38 -2.82 -0.55 11.59
N ASN A 39 -3.11 -1.51 12.48
CA ASN A 39 -3.56 -1.20 13.84
C ASN A 39 -2.41 -0.76 14.76
N TYR A 40 -1.17 -1.14 14.46
CA TYR A 40 0.02 -0.78 15.23
C TYR A 40 0.78 0.41 14.64
N THR A 41 0.49 0.79 13.39
CA THR A 41 1.11 1.95 12.73
C THR A 41 0.26 3.22 12.92
N LYS A 42 0.93 4.36 13.07
CA LYS A 42 0.27 5.67 13.07
C LYS A 42 0.05 6.11 11.62
N ALA A 43 -1.20 6.34 11.26
CA ALA A 43 -1.53 6.87 9.94
C ALA A 43 -0.92 8.28 9.74
N ASP A 44 -0.05 8.42 8.73
CA ASP A 44 0.45 9.71 8.27
C ASP A 44 -0.59 10.36 7.36
N ARG A 45 -1.37 11.28 7.92
CA ARG A 45 -2.45 11.96 7.20
C ARG A 45 -1.89 13.16 6.46
N TYR A 46 -1.27 12.91 5.31
CA TYR A 46 -0.96 13.96 4.35
C TYR A 46 -2.27 14.62 3.84
N PRO A 47 -2.33 15.94 3.65
CA PRO A 47 -3.54 16.61 3.19
C PRO A 47 -3.87 16.20 1.76
N ILE A 48 -4.76 15.23 1.60
CA ILE A 48 -5.33 14.84 0.31
C ILE A 48 -6.51 15.79 0.03
N PRO A 49 -6.48 16.60 -1.05
CA PRO A 49 -7.58 17.49 -1.37
C PRO A 49 -8.83 16.67 -1.69
N LYS A 50 -9.98 17.12 -1.19
CA LYS A 50 -11.27 16.53 -1.59
C LYS A 50 -11.51 16.81 -3.07
N ILE A 51 -12.17 15.85 -3.74
CA ILE A 51 -12.51 15.95 -5.17
C ILE A 51 -13.13 17.32 -5.54
N PRO A 52 -14.17 17.84 -4.86
CA PRO A 52 -14.75 19.14 -5.22
C PRO A 52 -13.73 20.29 -5.14
N HIS A 53 -12.92 20.35 -4.08
CA HIS A 53 -11.87 21.38 -3.97
C HIS A 53 -10.80 21.30 -5.05
N ALA A 54 -10.53 20.11 -5.58
CA ALA A 54 -9.61 19.94 -6.70
C ALA A 54 -10.28 20.37 -8.03
N LEU A 55 -11.56 20.08 -8.21
CA LEU A 55 -12.32 20.45 -9.42
C LEU A 55 -12.58 21.96 -9.51
N ASP A 56 -12.89 22.62 -8.39
CA ASP A 56 -13.08 24.08 -8.34
C ASP A 56 -11.84 24.84 -8.85
N LYS A 57 -10.65 24.26 -8.64
CA LYS A 57 -9.38 24.84 -9.14
C LYS A 57 -9.20 24.64 -10.64
N LEU A 58 -9.70 23.52 -11.18
CA LEU A 58 -9.58 23.15 -12.59
C LEU A 58 -10.63 23.82 -13.48
N GLU A 59 -11.77 24.26 -12.92
CA GLU A 59 -12.90 24.83 -13.66
C GLU A 59 -12.51 26.07 -14.51
N LYS A 60 -11.52 26.83 -14.06
CA LYS A 60 -11.08 28.07 -14.73
C LYS A 60 -10.04 27.84 -15.84
N ASP A 61 -9.58 26.61 -16.01
CA ASP A 61 -8.49 26.28 -16.94
C ASP A 61 -9.04 25.90 -18.33
N LYS A 62 -8.42 26.45 -19.38
CA LYS A 62 -8.82 26.22 -20.78
C LYS A 62 -8.34 24.88 -21.34
N TYR A 63 -7.24 24.34 -20.80
CA TYR A 63 -6.61 23.09 -21.23
C TYR A 63 -6.14 22.32 -19.99
N ILE A 64 -6.49 21.04 -19.91
CA ILE A 64 -6.13 20.17 -18.80
C ILE A 64 -5.34 18.99 -19.35
N THR A 65 -4.21 18.65 -18.72
CA THR A 65 -3.43 17.46 -19.04
C THR A 65 -3.39 16.55 -17.83
N LYS A 66 -3.75 15.28 -18.02
CA LYS A 66 -3.70 14.25 -16.99
C LYS A 66 -2.44 13.39 -17.19
N MET A 67 -1.60 13.33 -16.16
CA MET A 67 -0.46 12.44 -16.10
C MET A 67 -0.72 11.39 -15.02
N GLU A 68 -0.44 10.13 -15.31
CA GLU A 68 -0.58 9.03 -14.34
C GLU A 68 0.78 8.36 -14.11
N TYR A 69 1.04 7.98 -12.84
CA TYR A 69 2.27 7.30 -12.47
C TYR A 69 1.96 5.93 -11.84
N MET A 70 2.30 4.86 -12.56
CA MET A 70 1.82 3.51 -12.26
C MET A 70 2.64 2.76 -11.20
N ARG A 71 3.85 3.21 -10.85
CA ARG A 71 4.78 2.49 -9.95
C ARG A 71 5.32 3.35 -8.81
N GLU A 72 4.50 4.22 -8.24
CA GLU A 72 4.91 5.12 -7.15
C GLU A 72 5.34 4.34 -5.91
N LEU A 73 4.48 3.44 -5.42
CA LEU A 73 4.73 2.70 -4.18
C LEU A 73 5.95 1.78 -4.24
N THR A 74 6.27 1.21 -5.40
CA THR A 74 7.44 0.32 -5.54
C THR A 74 8.75 1.07 -5.61
N ARG A 75 8.72 2.37 -5.95
CA ARG A 75 9.91 3.20 -6.11
C ARG A 75 10.27 3.98 -4.84
N MET A 76 9.32 4.13 -3.92
CA MET A 76 9.55 4.80 -2.65
C MET A 76 10.44 3.93 -1.75
N GLU A 77 11.54 4.51 -1.26
CA GLU A 77 12.44 3.82 -0.34
C GLU A 77 11.84 3.79 1.08
N LEU A 78 12.03 2.66 1.76
CA LEU A 78 11.64 2.51 3.16
C LEU A 78 12.78 2.97 4.05
N ASN A 79 12.55 4.01 4.83
CA ASN A 79 13.45 4.40 5.90
C ASN A 79 13.43 3.30 6.98
N GLN A 80 14.63 2.86 7.41
CA GLN A 80 14.73 1.94 8.54
C GLN A 80 14.24 2.66 9.80
N SER A 81 13.50 1.94 10.65
CA SER A 81 13.15 2.47 11.97
C SER A 81 14.43 2.72 12.78
N PRO A 82 14.49 3.79 13.58
CA PRO A 82 15.63 4.01 14.45
C PRO A 82 15.78 2.81 15.38
N SER A 83 16.99 2.23 15.40
CA SER A 83 17.35 1.18 16.34
C SER A 83 17.35 1.77 17.75
N ASN A 84 16.36 1.41 18.55
CA ASN A 84 16.44 1.46 20.01
C ASN A 84 16.98 0.13 20.53
#